data_AF-A0A521F596-F1
#
_entry.id   AF-A0A521F596-F1
#
_cell.length_a   1.000
_cell.length_b   1.000
_cell.length_c   1.000
_cell.angle_alpha   90.00
_cell.angle_beta   90.00
_cell.angle_gamma   90.00
#
_symmetry.space_group_name_H-M   'P 1'
#
loop_
_entity.id
_entity.type
_entity.pdbx_description
1 polymer ?
#
loop_
_entity_poly.entity_id
_entity_poly.type
_entity_poly.pdbx_seq_one_letter_code
_entity_poly.pdbx_strand_id
1 'polypeptide(L)' 'MVYIKGERIKLIDPISIEHVTIFKLTGECLFDKKLPIDEYLDIPTFGGETLLVVVITKTKISQTFKIYYADA' A
#
# COMPACT_ATOMS: atom_id res chain seq x y z
N MET A 1 6.97 8.26 -2.86
CA MET A 1 5.61 8.47 -3.38
C MET A 1 5.13 7.14 -3.94
N VAL A 2 3.85 6.79 -3.80
CA VAL A 2 3.32 5.47 -4.20
C VAL A 2 2.26 5.72 -5.28
N TYR A 3 2.34 4.98 -6.39
CA TYR A 3 1.39 5.11 -7.50
C TYR A 3 0.63 3.81 -7.66
N ILE A 4 -0.65 3.92 -7.97
CA ILE A 4 -1.55 2.77 -8.04
C ILE A 4 -1.98 2.64 -9.49
N LYS A 5 -1.79 1.44 -10.04
CA LYS A 5 -2.18 1.11 -11.40
C LYS A 5 -3.06 -0.12 -11.34
N GLY A 6 -4.37 0.09 -11.32
CA GLY A 6 -5.35 -1.00 -11.17
C GLY A 6 -5.20 -1.70 -9.81
N GLU A 7 -5.13 -3.03 -9.82
CA GLU A 7 -5.00 -3.90 -8.63
C GLU A 7 -3.56 -4.02 -8.10
N ARG A 8 -2.67 -3.16 -8.58
CA ARG A 8 -1.26 -3.16 -8.21
C ARG A 8 -0.82 -1.79 -7.71
N ILE A 9 -0.10 -1.81 -6.60
CA ILE A 9 0.55 -0.65 -6.04
C ILE A 9 2.02 -0.69 -6.47
N LYS A 10 2.45 0.29 -7.27
CA LYS A 10 3.84 0.48 -7.65
C LYS A 10 4.57 1.34 -6.62
N LEU A 11 5.65 0.81 -6.08
CA LEU A 11 6.53 1.49 -5.14
C LEU A 11 7.68 2.15 -5.92
N ILE A 12 7.87 3.46 -5.74
CA ILE A 12 8.92 4.20 -6.46
C ILE A 12 10.32 3.92 -5.89
N ASP A 13 10.40 3.52 -4.62
CA ASP A 13 11.68 3.29 -3.94
C ASP A 13 11.55 2.15 -2.91
N PRO A 14 11.47 0.89 -3.36
CA PRO A 14 11.29 -0.26 -2.47
C PRO A 14 12.49 -0.48 -1.53
N ILE A 15 13.69 0.04 -1.87
CA ILE A 15 14.92 -0.11 -1.06
C ILE A 15 14.87 0.71 0.22
N SER A 16 14.21 1.87 0.19
CA SER A 16 14.03 2.70 1.37
C SER A 16 12.85 2.26 2.24
N ILE A 17 11.92 1.48 1.69
CA ILE A 17 10.76 0.96 2.41
C ILE A 17 11.15 -0.28 3.21
N GLU A 18 10.87 -0.28 4.51
CA GLU A 18 11.16 -1.41 5.40
C GLU A 18 9.92 -2.27 5.66
N HIS A 19 8.74 -1.66 5.61
CA HIS A 19 7.47 -2.29 5.95
C HIS A 19 6.31 -1.60 5.23
N VAL A 20 5.42 -2.38 4.63
CA VAL A 20 4.13 -1.91 4.12
C VAL A 20 3.00 -2.67 4.77
N THR A 21 2.00 -1.93 5.24
CA THR A 21 0.75 -2.48 5.74
C THR A 21 -0.42 -1.81 5.03
N ILE A 22 -1.45 -2.58 4.67
CA ILE A 22 -2.65 -2.08 3.99
C ILE A 22 -3.86 -2.45 4.84
N PHE A 23 -4.72 -1.47 5.09
CA PHE A 23 -5.94 -1.60 5.86
C PHE A 23 -7.15 -1.17 5.04
N LYS A 24 -8.32 -1.73 5.36
CA LYS A 24 -9.59 -1.06 5.06
C LYS A 24 -9.76 0.14 5.98
N LEU A 25 -10.62 1.09 5.60
CA LEU A 25 -11.03 2.17 6.52
C LEU A 25 -11.69 1.66 7.81
N THR A 26 -12.27 0.46 7.79
CA THR A 26 -12.82 -0.20 8.99
C THR A 26 -11.74 -0.63 9.99
N GLY A 27 -10.45 -0.52 9.63
CA GLY A 27 -9.31 -0.95 10.45
C GLY A 27 -8.90 -2.40 10.23
N GLU A 28 -9.61 -3.14 9.36
CA GLU A 28 -9.23 -4.50 8.98
C GLU A 28 -7.89 -4.49 8.23
N CYS A 29 -6.88 -5.21 8.75
CA CYS A 29 -5.60 -5.39 8.06
C CYS A 29 -5.75 -6.42 6.94
N LEU A 30 -5.39 -6.01 5.73
CA LEU A 30 -5.51 -6.82 4.52
C LEU A 30 -4.17 -7.37 4.05
N PHE A 31 -3.10 -6.65 4.35
CA PHE A 31 -1.76 -7.00 3.92
C PHE A 31 -0.74 -6.43 4.89
N ASP A 32 0.24 -7.25 5.25
CA ASP A 32 1.35 -6.86 6.12
C ASP A 32 2.64 -7.53 5.64
N LYS A 33 3.60 -6.76 5.11
CA LYS A 33 4.85 -7.32 4.59
C LYS A 33 6.05 -6.47 4.98
N LYS A 34 7.01 -7.13 5.63
CA LYS A 34 8.37 -6.63 5.87
C LYS A 34 9.29 -7.12 4.75
N LEU A 35 10.42 -6.43 4.56
CA LEU A 35 11.42 -6.75 3.52
C LEU A 35 11.68 -8.26 3.34
N PRO A 36 11.96 -8.72 2.10
CA PRO A 36 12.11 -7.93 0.87
C PRO A 36 10.77 -7.54 0.24
N ILE A 37 10.63 -6.27 -0.10
CA ILE A 37 9.44 -5.73 -0.77
C ILE A 37 9.78 -5.56 -2.25
N ASP A 38 8.97 -6.18 -3.10
CA ASP A 38 9.12 -6.10 -4.55
C ASP A 38 8.65 -4.72 -5.06
N GLU A 39 9.00 -4.36 -6.30
CA GLU A 39 8.59 -3.08 -6.92
C GLU A 39 7.06 -2.91 -6.98
N TYR A 40 6.33 -4.03 -6.97
CA TYR A 40 4.87 -4.08 -7.02
C TYR A 40 4.31 -4.84 -5.82
N LEU A 41 3.21 -4.32 -5.29
CA LEU A 41 2.35 -5.03 -4.35
C LEU A 41 1.03 -5.32 -5.05
N ASP A 42 0.74 -6.60 -5.22
CA ASP A 42 -0.59 -7.07 -5.61
C ASP A 42 -1.54 -6.89 -4.42
N ILE A 43 -2.60 -6.11 -4.62
CA ILE A 43 -3.70 -6.01 -3.66
C ILE A 43 -4.86 -6.84 -4.16
N PRO A 44 -5.52 -7.64 -3.28
CA PRO A 44 -6.77 -8.28 -3.65
C PRO A 44 -7.80 -7.23 -4.11
N THR A 45 -8.66 -7.59 -5.05
CA THR A 45 -9.76 -6.72 -5.50
C THR A 45 -10.75 -6.54 -4.35
N PHE A 46 -10.76 -5.36 -3.73
CA PHE A 46 -11.61 -5.09 -2.55
C PHE A 46 -12.95 -4.42 -2.87
N GLY A 47 -13.38 -4.38 -4.14
CA GLY A 47 -14.71 -3.92 -4.54
C GLY A 47 -15.04 -2.49 -4.09
N GLY A 48 -14.50 -1.47 -4.76
CA GLY A 48 -14.86 -0.06 -4.55
C GLY A 48 -14.48 0.54 -3.18
N GLU A 49 -13.89 -0.24 -2.28
CA GLU A 49 -13.58 0.21 -0.93
C GLU A 49 -12.37 1.15 -0.86
N THR A 50 -12.42 2.12 0.03
CA THR A 50 -11.23 2.93 0.33
C THR A 50 -10.23 2.14 1.16
N LEU A 51 -8.98 2.10 0.71
CA LEU A 51 -7.85 1.53 1.44
C LEU A 51 -6.97 2.60 2.08
N LEU A 52 -6.35 2.22 3.19
CA LEU A 52 -5.35 2.97 3.92
C LEU A 52 -4.02 2.22 3.87
N VAL A 53 -3.02 2.79 3.22
CA VAL A 53 -1.68 2.19 3.11
C VAL A 53 -0.73 2.91 4.04
N VAL A 54 -0.11 2.16 4.95
CA VAL A 54 0.97 2.62 5.82
C VAL A 54 2.28 2.12 5.25
N VAL A 55 3.19 3.05 4.95
CA VAL A 55 4.54 2.76 4.49
C VAL A 55 5.53 3.26 5.52
N ILE A 56 6.38 2.36 6.03
CA ILE A 56 7.51 2.69 6.91
C ILE A 56 8.77 2.65 6.06
N THR A 57 9.55 3.73 6.09
CA THR A 57 10.83 3.81 5.41
C THR A 57 11.97 4.00 6.42
N LYS A 58 13.20 3.71 5.98
CA LYS A 58 14.44 3.95 6.75
C LYS A 58 14.54 5.37 7.31
N THR A 59 13.98 6.34 6.61
CA THR A 59 14.09 7.77 6.94
C THR A 59 12.81 8.36 7.52
N LYS A 60 11.66 7.71 7.33
CA LYS A 60 10.35 8.20 7.76
C LYS A 60 9.52 7.05 8.30
N ILE A 61 9.17 7.16 9.58
CA ILE A 61 8.56 6.07 10.36
C ILE A 61 7.14 5.72 9.86
N SER A 62 6.38 6.66 9.30
CA SER A 62 5.11 6.32 8.67
C SER A 62 4.64 7.35 7.65
N GLN A 63 4.07 6.87 6.55
CA GLN A 63 3.28 7.67 5.65
C GLN A 63 2.01 6.93 5.28
N THR A 64 0.88 7.63 5.42
CA THR A 64 -0.45 7.09 5.18
C THR A 64 -1.04 7.70 3.92
N PHE A 65 -1.60 6.88 3.04
CA PHE A 65 -2.33 7.35 1.86
C PHE A 65 -3.70 6.70 1.76
N LYS A 66 -4.69 7.49 1.34
CA LYS A 66 -6.04 7.05 1.03
C LYS A 66 -6.12 6.72 -0.45
N ILE A 67 -6.56 5.50 -0.77
CA ILE A 67 -6.73 5.04 -2.14
C ILE A 67 -8.21 5.07 -2.48
N TYR A 68 -8.55 5.70 -3.59
CA TYR A 68 -9.89 5.62 -4.19
C TYR A 68 -9.80 4.70 -5.40
N TYR A 69 -10.63 3.65 -5.43
CA TYR A 69 -10.91 2.97 -6.69
C TYR A 69 -11.76 3.90 -7.55
N ALA A 70 -11.33 4.16 -8.77
CA ALA A 70 -12.26 4.64 -9.78
C ALA A 70 -13.03 3.40 -10.25
N ASP A 71 -14.36 3.40 -10.11
CA ASP A 71 -15.18 2.45 -10.85
C ASP A 71 -14.80 2.56 -12.33
N ALA A 72 -14.52 1.42 -12.96
CA ALA A 72 -14.21 1.32 -14.38
C ALA A 72 -15.42 1.71 -15.25
#